data_AF-K0RNE3-F1
#
_entry.id   AF-K0RNE3-F1
#
_cell.length_a   1.000
_cell.length_b   1.000
_cell.length_c   1.000
_cell.angle_alpha   90.00
_cell.angle_beta   90.00
_cell.angle_gamma   90.00
#
_symmetry.space_group_name_H-M   'P 1'
#
loop_
_entity.id
_entity.type
_entity.pdbx_description
1 polymer ?
#
loop_
_entity_poly.entity_id
_entity_poly.type
_entity_poly.pdbx_seq_one_letter_code
_entity_poly.pdbx_strand_id
1 'polypeptide(L)'
;MEALLKSSEASHLADSLADLGVESLDDMALCNPGDLVADLKVDEDLAKKLVDGAKEAQLFEKRKTAIQSTWKAVGDSLGVEATKLFYKRLFEQYPDVVPMFGDADMDEQAEK
;
A
#
# COMPACT_ATOMS: atom_id res chain seq x y z
N MET A 1 15.04 35.63 -6.61
CA MET A 1 14.18 36.12 -5.50
C MET A 1 13.00 35.17 -5.29
N GLU A 2 12.29 34.74 -6.35
CA GLU A 2 11.20 33.74 -6.25
C GLU A 2 11.61 32.38 -5.65
N ALA A 3 12.83 31.88 -5.94
CA ALA A 3 13.31 30.62 -5.37
C ALA A 3 13.52 30.67 -3.84
N LEU A 4 13.89 31.85 -3.31
CA LEU A 4 14.05 32.05 -1.86
C LEU A 4 12.70 32.17 -1.15
N LEU A 5 11.70 32.75 -1.81
CA LEU A 5 10.33 32.83 -1.29
C LEU A 5 9.67 31.44 -1.20
N LYS A 6 9.79 30.61 -2.25
CA LYS A 6 9.28 29.23 -2.21
C LYS A 6 9.93 28.36 -1.15
N SER A 7 11.24 28.56 -0.91
CA SER A 7 11.97 27.87 0.15
C SER A 7 11.50 28.28 1.55
N SER A 8 11.16 29.56 1.75
CA SER A 8 10.69 30.09 3.03
C SER A 8 9.24 29.67 3.34
N GLU A 9 8.39 29.58 2.32
CA GLU A 9 7.02 29.08 2.49
C GLU A 9 7.01 27.58 2.79
N ALA A 10 7.87 26.81 2.12
CA ALA A 10 8.01 25.38 2.38
C ALA A 10 8.56 25.07 3.78
N SER A 11 9.49 25.89 4.31
CA SER A 11 10.00 25.72 5.67
C SER A 11 8.93 26.06 6.71
N HIS A 12 8.19 27.15 6.53
CA HIS A 12 7.11 27.53 7.44
C HIS A 12 6.00 26.48 7.46
N LEU A 13 5.68 25.87 6.32
CA LEU A 13 4.70 24.77 6.27
C LEU A 13 5.21 23.52 6.99
N ALA A 14 6.49 23.18 6.87
CA ALA A 14 7.09 22.05 7.58
C ALA A 14 7.11 22.29 9.11
N ASP A 15 7.43 23.51 9.53
CA ASP A 15 7.43 23.90 10.94
C ASP A 15 6.00 23.85 11.53
N SER A 16 4.99 24.35 10.80
CA SER A 16 3.58 24.27 11.22
C SER A 16 3.03 22.84 11.26
N LEU A 17 3.49 21.96 10.35
CA LEU A 17 3.14 20.54 10.40
C LEU A 17 3.81 19.83 11.59
N ALA A 18 5.05 20.19 11.92
CA ALA A 18 5.74 19.66 13.09
C ALA A 18 5.10 20.13 14.41
N ASP A 19 4.64 21.38 14.49
CA ASP A 19 3.89 21.91 15.64
C ASP A 19 2.56 21.17 15.86
N LEU A 20 1.95 20.67 14.77
CA LEU A 20 0.79 19.79 14.78
C LEU A 20 1.11 18.31 15.08
N GLY A 21 2.40 17.98 15.28
CA GLY A 21 2.86 16.60 15.49
C GLY A 21 2.82 15.73 14.23
N VAL A 22 2.72 16.33 13.04
CA VAL A 22 2.69 15.63 11.75
C VAL A 22 4.10 15.46 11.22
N GLU A 23 4.73 14.33 11.57
CA GLU A 23 6.07 13.97 11.09
C GLU A 23 6.03 12.91 9.98
N SER A 24 4.88 12.25 9.82
CA SER A 24 4.69 11.15 8.87
C SER A 24 3.30 11.13 8.23
N LEU A 25 3.15 10.30 7.19
CA LEU A 25 1.85 9.99 6.58
C LEU A 25 0.89 9.34 7.59
N ASP A 26 1.41 8.62 8.58
CA ASP A 26 0.60 8.01 9.63
C ASP A 26 0.01 9.06 10.57
N ASP A 27 0.79 10.10 10.90
CA ASP A 27 0.33 11.21 11.73
C ASP A 27 -0.71 12.05 10.97
N MET A 28 -0.46 12.35 9.69
CA MET A 28 -1.38 13.09 8.84
C MET A 28 -2.71 12.35 8.62
N ALA A 29 -2.69 11.02 8.60
CA ALA A 29 -3.90 10.19 8.51
C ALA A 29 -4.76 10.23 9.78
N LEU A 30 -4.17 10.61 10.93
CA LEU A 30 -4.83 10.73 12.23
C LEU A 30 -5.30 12.16 12.53
N CYS A 31 -4.85 13.15 11.77
CA CYS A 31 -5.26 14.55 11.94
C CYS A 31 -6.76 14.75 11.69
N ASN A 32 -7.33 15.67 12.47
CA ASN A 32 -8.63 16.25 12.15
C ASN A 32 -8.43 17.35 11.10
N PRO A 33 -9.16 17.34 9.96
CA PRO A 33 -9.06 18.39 8.95
C PRO A 33 -9.23 19.81 9.49
N GLY A 34 -10.03 20.00 10.55
CA GLY A 34 -10.24 21.32 11.17
C GLY A 34 -8.97 21.92 11.78
N ASP A 35 -8.07 21.08 12.30
CA ASP A 35 -6.81 21.54 12.92
C ASP A 35 -5.82 22.00 11.83
N LEU A 36 -5.82 21.31 10.67
CA LEU A 36 -5.06 21.72 9.49
C LEU A 36 -5.54 23.06 8.91
N VAL A 37 -6.86 23.30 8.91
CA VAL A 37 -7.43 24.59 8.48
C VAL A 37 -6.98 25.72 9.40
N ALA A 38 -6.99 25.50 10.72
CA ALA A 38 -6.63 26.50 11.71
C ALA A 38 -5.15 26.93 11.61
N ASP A 39 -4.25 25.95 11.47
CA ASP A 39 -2.81 26.19 11.61
C ASP A 39 -2.11 26.42 10.27
N LEU A 40 -2.57 25.76 9.18
CA LEU A 40 -1.98 25.93 7.84
C LEU A 40 -2.74 26.95 6.98
N LYS A 41 -3.87 27.47 7.46
CA LYS A 41 -4.75 28.42 6.74
C LYS A 41 -5.16 27.93 5.34
N VAL A 42 -5.27 26.61 5.19
CA VAL A 42 -5.78 25.97 3.97
C VAL A 42 -7.30 25.93 4.00
N ASP A 43 -7.94 25.84 2.84
CA ASP A 43 -9.38 25.62 2.78
C ASP A 43 -9.75 24.20 3.28
N GLU A 44 -10.98 24.07 3.78
CA GLU A 44 -11.48 22.83 4.39
C GLU A 44 -11.50 21.65 3.40
N ASP A 45 -11.77 21.91 2.12
CA ASP A 45 -11.77 20.88 1.08
C ASP A 45 -10.35 20.35 0.83
N LEU A 46 -9.35 21.23 0.83
CA LEU A 46 -7.95 20.84 0.70
C LEU A 46 -7.46 20.08 1.93
N ALA A 47 -7.77 20.54 3.14
CA ALA A 47 -7.42 19.85 4.39
C ALA A 47 -8.01 18.43 4.42
N LYS A 48 -9.28 18.28 4.04
CA LYS A 48 -9.94 16.98 3.96
C LYS A 48 -9.27 16.06 2.93
N LYS A 49 -8.95 16.56 1.73
CA LYS A 49 -8.25 15.78 0.70
C LYS A 49 -6.88 15.30 1.16
N LEU A 50 -6.14 16.14 1.89
CA LEU A 50 -4.82 15.76 2.43
C LEU A 50 -4.93 14.61 3.44
N VAL A 51 -5.88 14.72 4.39
CA VAL A 51 -6.12 13.67 5.39
C VAL A 51 -6.64 12.39 4.75
N ASP A 52 -7.58 12.48 3.81
CA ASP A 52 -8.14 11.31 3.12
C ASP A 52 -7.06 10.64 2.25
N GLY A 53 -6.25 11.42 1.53
CA GLY A 53 -5.11 10.89 0.76
C GLY A 53 -4.06 10.23 1.64
N ALA A 54 -3.77 10.79 2.82
CA ALA A 54 -2.87 10.18 3.80
C ALA A 54 -3.42 8.83 4.32
N LYS A 55 -4.72 8.75 4.62
CA LYS A 55 -5.38 7.50 5.02
C LYS A 55 -5.32 6.43 3.93
N GLU A 56 -5.56 6.82 2.67
CA GLU A 56 -5.46 5.90 1.53
C GLU A 56 -4.02 5.38 1.35
N ALA A 57 -3.03 6.26 1.43
CA ALA A 57 -1.61 5.89 1.35
C ALA A 57 -1.20 4.95 2.49
N GLN A 58 -1.61 5.26 3.73
CA GLN A 58 -1.37 4.38 4.88
C GLN A 58 -2.03 3.00 4.68
N LEU A 59 -3.28 2.97 4.21
CA LEU A 59 -4.00 1.72 3.96
C LEU A 59 -3.30 0.89 2.87
N PHE A 60 -2.79 1.55 1.82
CA PHE A 60 -2.02 0.92 0.78
C PHE A 60 -0.74 0.26 1.32
N GLU A 61 0.07 0.99 2.10
CA GLU A 61 1.31 0.43 2.65
C GLU A 61 1.04 -0.69 3.66
N LYS A 62 -0.03 -0.59 4.47
CA LYS A 62 -0.48 -1.70 5.34
C LYS A 62 -0.83 -2.94 4.54
N ARG A 63 -1.61 -2.81 3.46
CA ARG A 63 -2.00 -3.92 2.58
C ARG A 63 -0.78 -4.53 1.87
N LYS A 64 0.10 -3.70 1.33
CA LYS A 64 1.35 -4.12 0.70
C LYS A 64 2.23 -4.92 1.66
N THR A 65 2.41 -4.42 2.88
CA THR A 65 3.15 -5.12 3.94
C THR A 65 2.52 -6.48 4.26
N ALA A 66 1.19 -6.52 4.41
CA ALA A 66 0.48 -7.78 4.66
C ALA A 66 0.64 -8.78 3.51
N ILE A 67 0.52 -8.33 2.25
CA ILE A 67 0.73 -9.17 1.07
C ILE A 67 2.17 -9.70 1.03
N GLN A 68 3.18 -8.84 1.22
CA GLN A 68 4.58 -9.25 1.20
C GLN A 68 4.91 -10.24 2.33
N SER A 69 4.40 -9.97 3.54
CA SER A 69 4.54 -10.83 4.71
C SER A 69 3.92 -12.21 4.47
N THR A 70 2.68 -12.25 3.98
CA THR A 70 1.97 -13.52 3.74
C THR A 70 2.56 -14.28 2.57
N TRP A 71 2.98 -13.60 1.50
CA TRP A 71 3.69 -14.22 0.38
C TRP A 71 4.98 -14.89 0.82
N LYS A 72 5.77 -14.21 1.65
CA LYS A 72 6.98 -14.78 2.24
C LYS A 72 6.66 -15.99 3.10
N ALA A 73 5.66 -15.91 3.97
CA ALA A 73 5.26 -17.03 4.82
C ALA A 73 4.81 -18.25 4.01
N VAL A 74 4.09 -18.05 2.89
CA VAL A 74 3.72 -19.14 1.97
C VAL A 74 4.96 -19.75 1.33
N GLY A 75 5.90 -18.94 0.85
CA GLY A 75 7.17 -19.42 0.29
C GLY A 75 7.99 -20.22 1.30
N ASP A 76 8.13 -19.71 2.52
CA ASP A 76 8.93 -20.33 3.60
C ASP A 76 8.30 -21.65 4.10
N SER A 77 6.96 -21.78 4.07
CA SER A 77 6.25 -22.94 4.63
C SER A 77 5.85 -24.00 3.60
N LEU A 78 5.34 -23.58 2.45
CA LEU A 78 4.75 -24.48 1.45
C LEU A 78 5.64 -24.62 0.22
N GLY A 79 6.37 -23.58 -0.19
CA GLY A 79 7.24 -23.62 -1.37
C GLY A 79 6.55 -24.26 -2.58
N VAL A 80 7.14 -25.33 -3.12
CA VAL A 80 6.62 -26.13 -4.25
C VAL A 80 5.21 -26.69 -3.98
N GLU A 81 4.88 -27.04 -2.74
CA GLU A 81 3.57 -27.60 -2.39
C GLU A 81 2.44 -26.56 -2.52
N ALA A 82 2.74 -25.26 -2.44
CA ALA A 82 1.75 -24.22 -2.75
C ALA A 82 1.34 -24.26 -4.22
N THR A 83 2.30 -24.43 -5.12
CA THR A 83 2.07 -24.52 -6.58
C THR A 83 1.34 -25.81 -6.95
N LYS A 84 1.68 -26.94 -6.32
CA LYS A 84 0.93 -28.20 -6.49
C LYS A 84 -0.51 -28.07 -6.01
N LEU A 85 -0.74 -27.45 -4.85
CA LEU A 85 -2.08 -27.20 -4.33
C LEU A 85 -2.87 -26.29 -5.28
N PHE A 86 -2.23 -25.29 -5.87
CA PHE A 86 -2.84 -24.42 -6.86
C PHE A 86 -3.34 -25.21 -8.08
N TYR A 87 -2.48 -26.00 -8.74
CA TYR A 87 -2.89 -26.79 -9.91
C TYR A 87 -3.98 -27.79 -9.58
N LYS A 88 -3.85 -28.48 -8.44
CA LYS A 88 -4.88 -29.40 -7.96
C LYS A 88 -6.25 -28.70 -7.86
N ARG A 89 -6.32 -27.54 -7.20
CA ARG A 89 -7.58 -26.79 -7.03
C ARG A 89 -8.10 -26.23 -8.34
N LEU A 90 -7.19 -25.75 -9.21
CA LEU A 90 -7.54 -25.23 -10.53
C LEU A 90 -8.26 -26.31 -11.36
N PHE A 91 -7.69 -27.51 -11.43
CA PHE A 91 -8.26 -28.60 -12.24
C PHE A 91 -9.48 -29.25 -11.61
N GLU A 92 -9.60 -29.24 -10.28
CA GLU A 92 -10.83 -29.65 -9.58
C GLU A 92 -12.02 -28.71 -9.91
N GLN A 93 -11.78 -27.39 -9.94
CA GLN A 93 -12.85 -26.41 -10.13
C GLN A 93 -13.13 -26.10 -11.61
N TYR A 94 -12.09 -26.15 -12.44
CA TYR A 94 -12.13 -25.76 -13.85
C TYR A 94 -11.46 -26.85 -14.70
N PRO A 95 -12.08 -28.04 -14.82
CA PRO A 95 -11.49 -29.15 -15.57
C PRO A 95 -11.32 -28.86 -17.06
N ASP A 96 -12.05 -27.88 -17.60
CA ASP A 96 -11.97 -27.40 -18.98
C ASP A 96 -10.65 -26.68 -19.30
N VAL A 97 -9.92 -26.23 -18.29
CA VAL A 97 -8.58 -25.65 -18.50
C VAL A 97 -7.48 -26.71 -18.60
N VAL A 98 -7.72 -27.95 -18.15
CA VAL A 98 -6.70 -29.03 -18.17
C VAL A 98 -6.08 -29.22 -19.56
N PRO A 99 -6.86 -29.26 -20.67
CA PRO A 99 -6.27 -29.37 -22.01
C PRO A 99 -5.35 -28.22 -22.41
N MET A 100 -5.48 -27.03 -21.79
CA MET A 100 -4.61 -25.89 -22.06
C MET A 100 -3.18 -26.10 -21.52
N PHE A 101 -3.02 -27.01 -20.56
CA PHE A 101 -1.72 -27.40 -20.01
C PHE A 101 -1.07 -28.54 -20.80
N GLY A 102 -1.74 -29.06 -21.83
CA GLY A 102 -1.21 -30.09 -22.73
C GLY A 102 -0.76 -31.34 -21.98
N ASP A 103 0.41 -31.86 -22.36
CA ASP A 103 1.06 -33.02 -21.72
C ASP A 103 2.07 -32.62 -20.64
N ALA A 104 2.03 -31.37 -20.14
CA ALA A 104 3.01 -30.90 -19.17
C ALA A 104 2.86 -31.61 -17.82
N ASP A 105 3.98 -32.01 -17.23
CA ASP A 105 4.01 -32.54 -15.87
C ASP A 105 3.89 -31.39 -14.87
N MET A 106 2.79 -31.37 -14.10
CA MET A 106 2.53 -30.32 -13.12
C MET A 106 3.43 -30.43 -11.88
N ASP A 107 3.97 -31.62 -11.57
CA ASP A 107 4.97 -31.77 -10.52
C ASP A 107 6.28 -31.11 -10.94
N GLU A 108 6.72 -31.31 -12.19
CA GLU A 108 7.89 -30.61 -12.73
C GLU A 108 7.67 -29.10 -12.91
N GLN A 109 6.45 -28.67 -13.28
CA GLN A 109 6.11 -27.24 -13.38
C GLN A 109 6.03 -26.57 -12.01
N ALA A 110 5.71 -27.31 -10.95
CA ALA A 110 5.63 -26.74 -9.60
C ALA A 110 7.02 -26.42 -9.01
N GLU A 111 8.08 -27.04 -9.53
CA GLU A 111 9.46 -26.86 -9.09
C GLU A 111 10.22 -25.74 -9.83
N LYS A 112 9.65 -25.22 -10.92
CA LYS A 112 10.24 -24.15 -11.76
C LYS A 112 9.94 -22.75 -11.23
#